data_AF-A0A7S8F4M0-F1
#
_entry.id   AF-A0A7S8F4M0-F1
#
_cell.length_a   1.000
_cell.length_b   1.000
_cell.length_c   1.000
_cell.angle_alpha   90.00
_cell.angle_beta   90.00
_cell.angle_gamma   90.00
#
_symmetry.space_group_name_H-M   'P 1'
#
loop_
_entity.id
_entity.type
_entity.pdbx_description
1 polymer ?
#
loop_
_entity_poly.entity_id
_entity_poly.type
_entity_poly.pdbx_seq_one_letter_code
_entity_poly.pdbx_strand_id
1 'polypeptide(L)'
;MIGSVGFLAAHWASPEAINGVLIFCFGIVYALVAGNPTRFAPALLAGILGKAMVVAMLGPPNWFGNGDAAVGAIVAGDLLFTLGFVLFLWRRRENA
;
A
#
# COMPACT_ATOMS: atom_id res chain seq x y z
N MET A 1 5.84 -8.85 10.13
CA MET A 1 5.03 -8.32 9.01
C MET A 1 5.66 -7.02 8.55
N ILE A 2 5.66 -6.70 7.25
CA ILE A 2 6.10 -5.37 6.80
C ILE A 2 5.11 -4.35 7.38
N GLY A 3 5.61 -3.29 8.02
CA GLY A 3 4.81 -2.27 8.72
C GLY A 3 4.72 -2.42 10.25
N SER A 4 4.86 -3.63 10.81
CA SER A 4 4.78 -3.81 12.27
C SER A 4 5.95 -3.18 13.02
N VAL A 5 7.14 -3.19 12.42
CA VAL A 5 8.35 -2.56 13.00
C VAL A 5 8.25 -1.03 12.97
N GLY A 6 7.72 -0.45 11.89
CA GLY A 6 7.49 0.99 11.79
C GLY A 6 6.40 1.49 12.75
N PHE A 7 5.35 0.69 12.95
CA PHE A 7 4.29 1.01 13.91
C PHE A 7 4.78 1.04 15.37
N LEU A 8 5.57 0.04 15.79
CA LEU A 8 6.07 -0.06 17.16
C LEU A 8 7.15 0.97 17.50
N ALA A 9 7.86 1.47 16.49
CA ALA A 9 8.95 2.44 16.67
C ALA A 9 8.51 3.90 16.51
N ALA A 10 7.28 4.15 16.06
CA ALA A 10 6.82 5.50 15.73
C ALA A 10 6.31 6.27 16.96
N HIS A 11 6.57 7.58 16.97
CA HIS A 11 5.94 8.51 17.91
C HIS A 11 4.42 8.52 17.69
N TRP A 12 3.65 8.53 18.77
CA TRP A 12 2.18 8.51 18.69
C TRP A 12 1.65 9.63 17.79
N ALA A 13 0.74 9.29 16.87
CA ALA A 13 0.21 10.19 15.84
C ALA A 13 1.23 10.75 14.83
N SER A 14 2.43 10.17 14.73
CA SER A 14 3.37 10.53 13.66
C SER A 14 2.93 9.96 12.30
N PRO A 15 3.36 10.57 11.18
CA PRO A 15 3.10 10.04 9.84
C PRO A 15 3.55 8.59 9.65
N GLU A 16 4.65 8.20 10.30
CA GLU A 16 5.21 6.84 10.26
C GLU A 16 4.31 5.85 11.01
N ALA A 17 3.73 6.25 12.16
CA ALA A 17 2.78 5.44 12.90
C ALA A 17 1.50 5.20 12.08
N ILE A 18 0.93 6.27 11.52
CA ILE A 18 -0.28 6.23 10.69
C ILE A 18 -0.03 5.30 9.50
N ASN A 19 1.10 5.47 8.82
CA ASN A 19 1.44 4.64 7.69
C ASN A 19 1.69 3.17 8.08
N GLY A 20 2.38 2.91 9.19
CA GLY A 20 2.58 1.56 9.71
C GLY A 20 1.26 0.84 9.97
N VAL A 21 0.28 1.53 10.56
CA VAL A 21 -1.10 1.03 10.75
C VAL A 21 -1.78 0.76 9.42
N LEU A 22 -1.70 1.69 8.47
CA LEU A 22 -2.34 1.53 7.15
C LEU A 22 -1.77 0.32 6.41
N ILE A 23 -0.44 0.18 6.36
CA ILE A 23 0.23 -0.98 5.74
C ILE A 23 -0.23 -2.28 6.41
N PHE A 24 -0.29 -2.31 7.74
CA PHE A 24 -0.73 -3.49 8.49
C PHE A 24 -2.20 -3.84 8.21
N CYS A 25 -3.11 -2.87 8.30
CA CYS A 25 -4.53 -3.05 8.02
C CYS A 25 -4.78 -3.49 6.57
N PHE A 26 -4.09 -2.90 5.60
CA PHE A 26 -4.15 -3.35 4.21
C PHE A 26 -3.60 -4.78 4.03
N GLY A 27 -2.56 -5.16 4.78
CA GLY A 27 -2.06 -6.54 4.83
C GLY A 27 -3.10 -7.53 5.32
N ILE A 28 -3.92 -7.16 6.32
CA ILE A 28 -5.04 -7.98 6.81
C ILE A 28 -6.13 -8.09 5.74
N VAL A 29 -6.54 -6.97 5.14
CA VAL A 29 -7.52 -6.98 4.04
C VAL A 29 -7.04 -7.88 2.91
N TYR A 30 -5.74 -7.85 2.60
CA TYR A 30 -5.15 -8.73 1.58
C TYR A 30 -5.26 -10.21 1.92
N ALA A 31 -4.88 -10.59 3.16
CA ALA A 31 -4.99 -11.97 3.61
C ALA A 31 -6.45 -12.48 3.52
N LEU A 32 -7.42 -11.61 3.80
CA LEU A 32 -8.84 -11.92 3.68
C LEU A 32 -9.29 -12.04 2.22
N VAL A 33 -8.85 -11.15 1.33
CA VAL A 33 -9.20 -11.20 -0.09
C VAL A 33 -8.59 -12.41 -0.79
N ALA A 34 -7.38 -12.82 -0.41
CA ALA A 34 -6.73 -14.02 -0.94
C ALA A 34 -7.58 -15.29 -0.77
N GLY A 35 -8.43 -15.35 0.26
CA GLY A 35 -9.34 -16.48 0.48
C GLY A 35 -10.53 -16.55 -0.49
N ASN A 36 -11.02 -15.43 -1.00
CA ASN A 36 -12.17 -15.39 -1.93
C ASN A 36 -12.06 -14.23 -2.95
N PRO A 37 -11.07 -14.24 -3.85
CA PRO A 37 -10.70 -13.03 -4.55
C PRO A 37 -11.66 -12.65 -5.69
N THR A 38 -12.59 -13.52 -6.09
CA THR A 38 -13.64 -13.22 -7.09
C THR A 38 -14.72 -12.33 -6.51
N ARG A 39 -15.04 -12.48 -5.22
CA ARG A 39 -16.07 -11.68 -4.54
C ARG A 39 -15.57 -10.27 -4.20
N PHE A 40 -14.28 -10.12 -3.95
CA PHE A 40 -13.69 -8.86 -3.46
C PHE A 40 -12.88 -8.07 -4.50
N ALA A 41 -12.88 -8.50 -5.77
CA ALA A 41 -12.17 -7.78 -6.84
C ALA A 41 -12.53 -6.27 -6.94
N PRO A 42 -13.81 -5.84 -6.79
CA PRO A 42 -14.15 -4.41 -6.81
C PRO A 42 -13.54 -3.63 -5.63
N ALA A 43 -13.51 -4.24 -4.44
CA ALA A 43 -12.89 -3.64 -3.26
C ALA A 43 -11.37 -3.53 -3.42
N LEU A 44 -10.75 -4.54 -4.06
CA LEU A 44 -9.32 -4.52 -4.36
C LEU A 44 -8.96 -3.42 -5.37
N LEU A 45 -9.79 -3.20 -6.39
CA LEU A 45 -9.64 -2.11 -7.36
C LEU A 45 -9.76 -0.73 -6.70
N ALA A 46 -10.73 -0.55 -5.80
CA ALA A 46 -10.83 0.69 -5.03
C ALA A 46 -9.59 0.93 -4.16
N GLY A 47 -9.04 -0.12 -3.53
CA GLY A 47 -7.79 -0.05 -2.77
C GLY A 47 -6.57 0.30 -3.63
N ILE A 48 -6.44 -0.31 -4.82
CA ILE A 48 -5.40 0.02 -5.82
C ILE A 48 -5.50 1.49 -6.22
N LEU A 49 -6.69 1.97 -6.56
CA LEU A 49 -6.90 3.36 -6.96
C LEU A 49 -6.53 4.34 -5.84
N GLY A 50 -6.96 4.06 -4.61
CA GLY A 50 -6.61 4.88 -3.44
C GLY A 50 -5.09 4.98 -3.26
N LYS A 51 -4.38 3.86 -3.29
CA LYS A 51 -2.90 3.86 -3.18
C LYS A 51 -2.22 4.53 -4.37
N ALA A 52 -2.71 4.33 -5.59
CA ALA A 52 -2.18 4.99 -6.77
C ALA A 52 -2.26 6.53 -6.67
N MET A 53 -3.37 7.06 -6.14
CA MET A 53 -3.50 8.50 -5.91
C MET A 53 -2.53 9.03 -4.85
N VAL A 54 -2.34 8.29 -3.74
CA VAL A 54 -1.35 8.64 -2.72
C VAL A 54 0.06 8.69 -3.32
N VAL A 55 0.43 7.70 -4.14
CA VAL A 55 1.73 7.68 -4.81
C VAL A 55 1.88 8.81 -5.81
N ALA A 56 0.87 9.10 -6.61
CA ALA A 56 0.91 10.21 -7.57
C ALA A 56 1.06 11.57 -6.86
N MET A 57 0.43 11.75 -5.70
CA MET A 57 0.43 13.01 -4.97
C MET A 57 1.70 13.21 -4.12
N LEU A 58 2.18 12.16 -3.45
CA LEU A 58 3.29 12.25 -2.51
C LEU A 58 4.63 11.73 -3.07
N GLY A 59 4.61 10.89 -4.11
CA GLY A 59 5.83 10.28 -4.67
C GLY A 59 6.77 11.30 -5.31
N PRO A 60 6.34 12.02 -6.38
CA PRO A 60 7.21 12.92 -7.11
C PRO A 60 7.95 13.97 -6.24
N PRO A 61 7.28 14.71 -5.33
CA PRO A 61 7.96 15.71 -4.52
C PRO A 61 8.94 15.11 -3.50
N ASN A 62 8.70 13.88 -3.02
CA ASN A 62 9.55 13.23 -2.02
C ASN A 62 10.65 12.33 -2.62
N TRP A 63 10.57 11.96 -3.90
CA TRP A 63 11.60 11.16 -4.57
C TRP A 63 12.57 11.98 -5.43
N PHE A 64 12.07 13.04 -6.07
CA PHE A 64 12.85 13.84 -7.02
C PHE A 64 13.14 15.27 -6.54
N GLY A 65 12.56 15.69 -5.41
CA GLY A 65 12.87 16.95 -4.74
C GLY A 65 13.70 16.75 -3.48
N ASN A 66 14.05 17.84 -2.79
CA ASN A 66 14.58 17.81 -1.40
C ASN A 66 13.45 17.53 -0.38
N GLY A 67 12.59 16.55 -0.69
CA GLY A 67 11.49 16.14 0.18
C GLY A 67 11.95 15.20 1.30
N ASP A 68 10.99 14.71 2.09
CA ASP A 68 11.29 13.85 3.22
C ASP A 68 11.56 12.41 2.75
N ALA A 69 12.79 11.92 2.99
CA ALA A 69 13.21 10.59 2.62
C ALA A 69 12.39 9.48 3.32
N ALA A 70 11.88 9.71 4.53
CA ALA A 70 11.02 8.76 5.23
C ALA A 70 9.67 8.64 4.52
N VAL A 71 9.06 9.78 4.16
CA VAL A 71 7.82 9.80 3.36
C VAL A 71 8.06 9.17 1.99
N GLY A 72 9.20 9.45 1.34
CA GLY A 72 9.58 8.82 0.08
C GLY A 72 9.65 7.29 0.18
N ALA A 73 10.31 6.75 1.20
CA ALA A 73 10.41 5.31 1.42
C ALA A 73 9.04 4.65 1.66
N ILE A 74 8.18 5.34 2.42
CA ILE A 74 6.79 4.93 2.67
C ILE A 74 5.99 4.83 1.37
N VAL A 75 6.01 5.89 0.57
CA VAL A 75 5.28 5.94 -0.70
C VAL A 75 5.81 4.88 -1.67
N ALA A 76 7.11 4.56 -1.61
CA ALA A 76 7.69 3.50 -2.43
C ALA A 76 7.15 2.11 -2.02
N GLY A 77 6.98 1.88 -0.73
CA GLY A 77 6.29 0.70 -0.20
C GLY A 77 4.85 0.60 -0.71
N ASP A 78 4.12 1.71 -0.71
CA ASP A 78 2.75 1.76 -1.24
C ASP A 78 2.68 1.47 -2.74
N LEU A 79 3.62 2.00 -3.51
CA LEU A 79 3.74 1.72 -4.94
C LEU A 79 4.00 0.23 -5.20
N LEU A 80 4.99 -0.36 -4.51
CA LEU A 80 5.30 -1.79 -4.64
C LEU A 80 4.09 -2.66 -4.32
N PHE A 81 3.34 -2.29 -3.29
CA PHE A 81 2.13 -3.01 -2.89
C PHE A 81 1.03 -2.91 -3.96
N THR A 82 0.83 -1.70 -4.49
CA THR A 82 -0.13 -1.44 -5.57
C THR A 82 0.21 -2.23 -6.82
N LEU A 83 1.49 -2.27 -7.21
CA LEU A 83 1.97 -3.04 -8.35
C LEU A 83 1.78 -4.54 -8.14
N GLY A 84 2.06 -5.05 -6.94
CA GLY A 84 1.81 -6.45 -6.59
C GLY A 84 0.35 -6.85 -6.79
N PHE A 85 -0.59 -5.97 -6.45
CA PHE A 85 -2.01 -6.21 -6.67
C PHE A 85 -2.45 -6.15 -8.12
N VAL A 86 -1.92 -5.18 -8.87
CA VAL A 86 -2.19 -5.07 -10.31
C VAL A 86 -1.70 -6.34 -11.01
N LEU A 87 -0.49 -6.82 -10.68
CA LEU A 87 0.05 -8.08 -11.18
C LEU A 87 -0.80 -9.28 -10.78
N PHE A 88 -1.25 -9.34 -9.53
CA PHE A 88 -2.12 -10.41 -9.05
C PHE A 88 -3.46 -10.44 -9.81
N LEU A 89 -4.12 -9.30 -9.98
CA LEU A 89 -5.37 -9.19 -10.75
C LEU A 89 -5.15 -9.54 -12.22
N TRP A 90 -4.06 -9.06 -12.83
CA TRP A 90 -3.72 -9.36 -14.22
C TRP A 90 -3.54 -10.86 -14.42
N ARG A 91 -2.65 -11.48 -13.64
CA ARG A 91 -2.36 -12.91 -13.75
C ARG A 91 -3.62 -13.75 -13.51
N ARG A 92 -4.55 -13.27 -12.68
CA ARG A 92 -5.81 -13.98 -12.45
C ARG A 92 -6.80 -13.84 -13.59
N ARG A 93 -6.82 -12.70 -14.30
CA ARG A 93 -7.63 -12.49 -15.50
C ARG A 93 -7.18 -13.38 -16.66
N GLU A 94 -5.89 -13.70 -16.74
CA GLU A 94 -5.35 -14.65 -17.73
C GLU A 94 -5.72 -16.11 -17.43
N ASN A 95 -6.04 -16.44 -16.17
CA ASN A 95 -6.36 -17.80 -15.72
C ASN A 95 -7.88 -18.04 -15.55
N ALA A 96 -8.73 -17.08 -15.93
CA ALA A 96 -10.19 -17.13 -15.82
C ALA A 96 -10.83 -17.21 -17.22
#